data_AF-A0A3M8A406-F1
#
_entry.id   AF-A0A3M8A406-F1
#
_cell.length_a   1.000
_cell.length_b   1.000
_cell.length_c   1.000
_cell.angle_alpha   90.00
_cell.angle_beta   90.00
_cell.angle_gamma   90.00
#
_symmetry.space_group_name_H-M   'P 1'
#
loop_
_entity.id
_entity.type
_entity.pdbx_description
1 polymer ?
#
loop_
_entity_poly.entity_id
_entity_poly.type
_entity_poly.pdbx_seq_one_letter_code
_entity_poly.pdbx_strand_id
1 'polypeptide(L)'
;MRGGKHLNPNIHLLLRSITPENQEFPMIALNDWITPDHLFFQRNHFSYPVFDIREWHLSIEGSVATPARLLYSALKHFPHITLPVTVECAGNKRGLFTPNARGEQWELGAISHAAWTGIPLKHVLGVPPTF
;
A
#
# COMPACT_ATOMS: atom_id res chain seq x y z
N MET A 1 -19.83 16.81 -6.54
CA MET A 1 -20.25 15.80 -7.54
C MET A 1 -19.27 15.86 -8.70
N ARG A 2 -18.27 14.96 -8.77
CA ARG A 2 -17.42 14.80 -9.96
C ARG A 2 -17.84 13.50 -10.62
N GLY A 3 -18.29 13.59 -11.87
CA GLY A 3 -18.75 12.44 -12.64
C GLY A 3 -17.63 11.42 -12.77
N GLY A 4 -17.86 10.21 -12.25
CA GLY A 4 -16.96 9.08 -12.47
C GLY A 4 -16.92 8.80 -13.96
N LYS A 5 -15.80 9.11 -14.62
CA LYS A 5 -15.55 8.60 -15.96
C LYS A 5 -15.44 7.09 -15.83
N HIS A 6 -16.38 6.36 -16.44
CA HIS A 6 -16.35 4.90 -16.46
C HIS A 6 -15.02 4.44 -17.05
N LEU A 7 -14.21 3.78 -16.24
CA LEU A 7 -13.04 3.06 -16.71
C LEU A 7 -13.51 1.95 -17.66
N ASN A 8 -12.76 1.72 -18.73
CA ASN A 8 -13.01 0.58 -19.60
C ASN A 8 -12.91 -0.70 -18.76
N PRO A 9 -13.96 -1.55 -18.73
CA PRO A 9 -13.99 -2.74 -17.87
C PRO A 9 -12.89 -3.77 -18.19
N ASN A 10 -12.22 -3.63 -19.34
CA ASN A 10 -11.11 -4.49 -19.76
C ASN A 10 -9.72 -3.99 -19.31
N ILE A 11 -9.65 -2.90 -18.53
CA ILE A 11 -8.40 -2.42 -17.96
C ILE A 11 -8.14 -3.15 -16.65
N HIS A 12 -7.01 -3.85 -16.60
CA HIS A 12 -6.54 -4.58 -15.43
C HIS A 12 -5.07 -4.29 -15.19
N LEU A 13 -4.60 -4.56 -13.96
CA LEU A 13 -3.19 -4.52 -13.61
C LEU A 13 -2.35 -5.39 -14.57
N LEU A 14 -1.13 -4.93 -14.88
CA LEU A 14 -0.22 -5.67 -15.75
C LEU A 14 0.68 -6.59 -14.91
N LEU A 15 0.57 -7.89 -15.11
CA LEU A 15 1.34 -8.90 -14.38
C LEU A 15 2.84 -8.83 -14.74
N ARG A 16 3.70 -8.78 -13.72
CA ARG A 16 5.17 -8.81 -13.85
C ARG A 16 5.79 -10.11 -13.32
N SER A 17 5.28 -10.61 -12.20
CA SER A 17 5.63 -11.93 -11.65
C SER A 17 4.41 -12.60 -11.03
N ILE A 18 4.38 -13.93 -11.05
CA ILE A 18 3.30 -14.74 -10.46
C ILE A 18 3.59 -15.20 -9.04
N THR A 19 4.86 -15.39 -8.67
CA THR A 19 5.25 -15.97 -7.38
C THR A 19 6.51 -15.30 -6.84
N PRO A 20 6.40 -14.37 -5.88
CA PRO A 20 5.16 -13.74 -5.42
C PRO A 20 4.53 -12.89 -6.53
N GLU A 21 3.22 -12.70 -6.45
CA GLU A 21 2.47 -11.88 -7.41
C GLU A 21 2.94 -10.43 -7.35
N ASN A 22 3.35 -9.87 -8.49
CA ASN A 22 3.69 -8.47 -8.65
C ASN A 22 2.99 -7.95 -9.91
N GLN A 23 2.25 -6.85 -9.78
CA GLN A 23 1.50 -6.29 -10.89
C GLN A 23 1.60 -4.76 -10.88
N GLU A 24 1.68 -4.15 -12.05
CA GLU A 24 1.82 -2.70 -12.19
C GLU A 24 0.53 -2.03 -12.67
N PHE A 25 0.40 -0.74 -12.34
CA PHE A 25 -0.67 0.10 -12.84
C PHE A 25 -0.55 0.26 -14.37
N PRO A 26 -1.60 -0.02 -15.15
CA PRO A 26 -1.58 0.18 -16.59
C PRO A 26 -1.61 1.69 -16.89
N MET A 27 -0.48 2.29 -17.29
CA MET A 27 -0.38 3.75 -17.48
C MET A 27 -1.40 4.33 -18.47
N ILE A 28 -1.91 3.53 -19.41
CA ILE A 28 -3.00 3.92 -20.31
C ILE A 28 -4.31 4.27 -19.57
N ALA A 29 -4.47 3.79 -18.35
CA ALA A 29 -5.60 4.05 -17.47
C ALA A 29 -5.47 5.32 -16.63
N LEU A 30 -4.34 6.04 -16.72
CA LEU A 30 -4.12 7.27 -15.96
C LEU A 30 -5.07 8.36 -16.45
N ASN A 31 -6.17 8.58 -15.72
CA ASN A 31 -7.21 9.53 -16.10
C ASN A 31 -7.69 10.44 -14.97
N ASP A 32 -7.23 10.20 -13.74
CA ASP A 32 -7.56 10.98 -12.55
C ASP A 32 -6.37 10.99 -11.57
N TRP A 33 -6.45 11.85 -10.56
CA TRP A 33 -5.45 12.03 -9.53
C TRP A 33 -5.38 10.84 -8.55
N ILE A 34 -6.52 10.23 -8.26
CA ILE A 34 -6.61 9.03 -7.41
C ILE A 34 -6.62 7.81 -8.31
N THR A 35 -5.64 6.93 -8.12
CA THR A 35 -5.63 5.60 -8.73
C THR A 35 -6.81 4.80 -8.19
N PRO A 36 -7.67 4.22 -9.04
CA PRO A 36 -8.73 3.33 -8.59
C PRO A 36 -8.18 2.16 -7.77
N ASP A 37 -8.82 1.78 -6.67
CA ASP A 37 -8.32 0.76 -5.74
C ASP A 37 -7.93 -0.57 -6.43
N HIS A 38 -8.74 -1.01 -7.39
CA HIS A 38 -8.51 -2.25 -8.15
C HIS A 38 -7.36 -2.15 -9.18
N LEU A 39 -6.82 -0.95 -9.39
CA LEU A 39 -5.67 -0.68 -10.25
C LEU A 39 -4.46 -0.17 -9.45
N PHE A 40 -4.50 -0.15 -8.11
CA PHE A 40 -3.32 0.22 -7.33
C PHE A 40 -2.22 -0.84 -7.53
N PHE A 41 -1.01 -0.42 -7.90
CA PHE A 41 0.09 -1.36 -8.19
C PHE A 41 0.38 -2.27 -6.98
N GLN A 42 0.74 -3.51 -7.25
CA GLN A 42 0.95 -4.53 -6.23
C GLN A 42 2.41 -4.99 -6.23
N ARG A 43 3.11 -4.80 -5.11
CA ARG A 43 4.46 -5.32 -4.90
C ARG A 43 4.49 -6.22 -3.67
N ASN A 44 4.57 -7.53 -3.89
CA ASN A 44 4.68 -8.53 -2.84
C ASN A 44 6.07 -9.19 -2.84
N HIS A 45 6.73 -9.23 -1.69
CA HIS A 45 7.97 -9.99 -1.51
C HIS A 45 7.71 -11.48 -1.18
N PHE A 46 6.54 -11.78 -0.64
CA PHE A 46 6.13 -13.09 -0.14
C PHE A 46 4.65 -13.32 -0.46
N SER A 47 4.17 -14.54 -0.20
CA SER A 47 2.73 -14.85 -0.28
C SER A 47 1.91 -14.02 0.70
N TYR A 48 0.63 -13.80 0.37
CA TYR A 48 -0.29 -13.10 1.26
C TYR A 48 -0.46 -13.85 2.58
N PRO A 49 -0.36 -13.16 3.74
CA PRO A 49 -0.59 -13.79 5.03
C PRO A 49 -2.08 -14.11 5.21
N VAL A 50 -2.37 -15.26 5.82
CA VAL A 50 -3.72 -15.63 6.24
C VAL A 50 -3.81 -15.45 7.76
N PHE A 51 -4.76 -14.65 8.24
CA PHE A 51 -4.94 -14.39 9.66
C PHE A 51 -6.40 -14.06 9.99
N ASP A 52 -6.82 -14.34 11.24
CA ASP A 52 -8.08 -13.83 11.80
C ASP A 52 -7.83 -12.44 12.37
N ILE A 53 -8.54 -11.44 11.85
CA ILE A 53 -8.42 -10.04 12.29
C ILE A 53 -8.80 -9.84 13.77
N ARG A 54 -9.59 -10.75 14.36
CA ARG A 54 -9.98 -10.70 15.77
C ARG A 54 -8.83 -11.07 16.71
N GLU A 55 -7.93 -11.94 16.24
CA GLU A 55 -6.75 -12.40 16.98
C GLU A 55 -5.47 -11.62 16.61
N TRP A 56 -5.53 -10.88 15.50
CA TRP A 56 -4.43 -10.05 15.04
C TRP A 56 -4.17 -8.89 16.00
N HIS A 57 -2.89 -8.63 16.23
CA HIS A 57 -2.41 -7.54 17.06
C HIS A 57 -1.18 -6.87 16.44
N LEU A 58 -1.04 -5.57 16.68
CA LEU A 58 0.17 -4.81 16.41
C LEU A 58 1.08 -4.86 17.64
N SER A 59 2.28 -5.41 17.50
CA SER A 59 3.33 -5.32 18.51
C SER A 59 4.20 -4.09 18.28
N ILE A 60 4.44 -3.33 19.34
CA ILE A 60 5.31 -2.15 19.39
C ILE A 60 6.45 -2.50 20.34
N GLU A 61 7.65 -2.66 19.80
CA GLU A 61 8.82 -3.19 20.51
C GLU A 61 10.10 -2.45 20.06
N GLY A 62 11.25 -2.82 20.61
CA GLY A 62 12.55 -2.23 20.27
C GLY A 62 12.86 -0.97 21.07
N SER A 63 13.39 0.07 20.41
CA SER A 63 13.81 1.32 21.06
C SER A 63 12.64 2.29 21.25
N VAL A 64 11.67 1.86 22.05
CA VAL A 64 10.46 2.63 22.39
C VAL A 64 10.39 2.81 23.91
N ALA A 65 9.85 3.94 24.35
CA ALA A 65 9.66 4.19 25.78
C ALA A 65 8.63 3.26 26.42
N THR A 66 7.63 2.81 25.63
CA THR A 66 6.53 1.96 26.12
C THR A 66 6.20 0.89 25.08
N PRO A 67 6.73 -0.34 25.25
CA PRO A 67 6.30 -1.47 24.45
C PRO A 67 4.81 -1.76 24.65
N ALA A 68 4.11 -2.17 23.59
CA ALA A 68 2.68 -2.44 23.66
C ALA A 68 2.25 -3.48 22.63
N ARG A 69 1.10 -4.11 22.91
CA ARG A 69 0.43 -5.05 21.99
C ARG A 69 -1.02 -4.61 21.84
N LEU A 70 -1.39 -4.14 20.65
CA LEU A 70 -2.69 -3.52 20.38
C LEU A 70 -3.53 -4.42 19.47
N LEU A 71 -4.71 -4.84 19.92
CA LEU A 71 -5.68 -5.50 19.05
C LEU A 71 -6.16 -4.55 17.95
N TYR A 72 -6.57 -5.11 16.80
CA TYR A 72 -7.15 -4.31 15.72
C TYR A 72 -8.35 -3.46 16.16
N SER A 73 -9.18 -3.98 17.06
CA SER A 73 -10.32 -3.25 17.63
C SER A 73 -9.90 -2.00 18.41
N ALA A 74 -8.80 -2.07 19.16
CA ALA A 74 -8.26 -0.93 19.91
C ALA A 74 -7.75 0.16 18.97
N LEU A 75 -7.07 -0.22 17.88
CA LEU A 75 -6.55 0.72 16.87
C LEU A 75 -7.65 1.61 16.29
N LYS A 76 -8.86 1.08 16.06
CA LYS A 76 -10.00 1.84 15.53
C LYS A 76 -10.47 3.01 16.41
N HIS A 77 -10.04 3.07 17.67
CA HIS A 77 -10.41 4.16 18.58
C HIS A 77 -9.39 5.32 18.57
N PHE A 78 -8.24 5.15 17.92
CA PHE A 78 -7.25 6.21 17.80
C PHE A 78 -7.73 7.32 16.83
N PRO A 79 -7.24 8.56 16.98
CA PRO A 79 -7.50 9.61 16.01
C PRO A 79 -6.94 9.26 14.63
N HIS A 80 -7.81 9.29 13.62
CA HIS A 80 -7.46 9.05 12.23
C HIS A 80 -7.19 10.36 11.50
N ILE A 81 -6.28 10.31 10.53
CA ILE A 81 -6.11 11.36 9.53
C ILE A 81 -6.23 10.75 8.13
N THR A 82 -6.60 11.57 7.16
CA THR A 82 -6.62 11.20 5.75
C THR A 82 -5.64 12.06 4.98
N LEU A 83 -4.73 11.44 4.23
CA LEU A 83 -3.71 12.13 3.43
C LEU A 83 -3.66 11.58 1.99
N PRO A 84 -3.58 12.44 0.96
CA PRO A 84 -3.23 12.00 -0.38
C PRO A 84 -1.73 11.64 -0.42
N VAL A 85 -1.41 10.39 -0.78
CA VAL A 85 -0.02 9.90 -0.82
C VAL A 85 0.21 9.10 -2.09
N THR A 86 1.30 9.45 -2.78
CA THR A 86 1.87 8.63 -3.86
C THR A 86 2.81 7.59 -3.25
N VAL A 87 2.61 6.33 -3.60
CA VAL A 87 3.56 5.26 -3.30
C VAL A 87 4.23 4.87 -4.60
N GLU A 88 5.56 4.88 -4.63
CA GLU A 88 6.36 4.48 -5.77
C GLU A 88 7.35 3.40 -5.35
N CYS A 89 7.43 2.32 -6.14
CA CYS A 89 8.45 1.31 -5.93
C CYS A 89 9.82 1.90 -6.27
N ALA A 90 10.84 1.68 -5.43
CA ALA A 90 12.22 2.04 -5.75
C ALA A 90 12.75 1.38 -7.05
N GLY A 91 12.04 0.35 -7.55
CA GLY A 91 12.32 -0.30 -8.81
C GLY A 91 11.54 0.21 -10.01
N ASN A 92 10.69 1.22 -9.87
CA ASN A 92 9.94 1.77 -11.00
C ASN A 92 10.91 2.12 -12.14
N LYS A 93 10.54 1.82 -13.39
CA LYS A 93 11.36 1.98 -14.60
C LYS A 93 12.60 1.09 -14.71
N ARG A 94 12.82 0.13 -13.80
CA ARG A 94 13.98 -0.78 -13.86
C ARG A 94 14.09 -1.52 -15.20
N GLY A 95 12.97 -1.95 -15.77
CA GLY A 95 12.91 -2.65 -17.06
C GLY A 95 13.34 -1.81 -18.26
N LEU A 96 13.56 -0.50 -18.07
CA LEU A 96 14.02 0.42 -19.11
C LEU A 96 15.55 0.62 -19.09
N PHE A 97 16.28 0.02 -18.15
CA PHE A 97 17.73 0.13 -18.08
C PHE A 97 18.44 -0.75 -19.11
N THR A 98 19.61 -0.31 -19.57
CA THR A 98 20.49 -1.09 -20.46
C THR A 98 21.94 -1.01 -19.93
N PRO A 99 22.56 -2.13 -19.52
CA PRO A 99 21.98 -3.48 -19.45
C PRO A 99 20.91 -3.58 -18.35
N ASN A 100 20.06 -4.61 -18.42
CA ASN A 100 19.02 -4.84 -17.41
C ASN A 100 19.64 -4.98 -16.01
N ALA A 101 19.09 -4.25 -15.04
CA ALA A 101 19.45 -4.40 -13.65
C ALA A 101 18.66 -5.55 -12.99
N ARG A 102 19.24 -6.17 -11.95
CA ARG A 102 18.58 -7.23 -11.19
C ARG A 102 17.33 -6.73 -10.45
N GLY A 103 16.32 -7.60 -10.35
CA GLY A 103 15.06 -7.35 -9.64
C GLY A 103 13.85 -7.42 -10.56
N GLU A 104 12.68 -7.10 -10.01
CA GLU A 104 11.43 -7.05 -10.78
C GLU A 104 11.53 -6.02 -11.92
N GLN A 105 11.21 -6.43 -13.15
CA GLN A 105 11.39 -5.62 -14.35
C GLN A 105 10.19 -4.71 -14.58
N TRP A 106 9.99 -3.78 -13.64
CA TRP A 106 8.94 -2.77 -13.72
C TRP A 106 9.13 -1.85 -14.92
N GLU A 107 8.03 -1.53 -15.61
CA GLU A 107 8.02 -0.43 -16.58
C GLU A 107 7.63 0.86 -15.86
N LEU A 108 6.60 1.58 -16.33
CA LEU A 108 6.25 2.90 -15.83
C LEU A 108 5.23 2.86 -14.68
N GLY A 109 4.60 1.69 -14.44
CA GLY A 109 3.40 1.54 -13.61
C GLY A 109 3.64 1.11 -12.17
N ALA A 110 4.88 1.04 -11.67
CA ALA A 110 5.15 0.67 -10.27
C ALA A 110 4.98 1.88 -9.33
N ILE A 111 3.86 2.59 -9.52
CA ILE A 111 3.50 3.83 -8.85
C ILE A 111 1.97 3.95 -8.83
N SER A 112 1.41 4.42 -7.72
CA SER A 112 -0.01 4.74 -7.60
C SER A 112 -0.25 5.81 -6.53
N HIS A 113 -1.37 6.52 -6.63
CA HIS A 113 -1.72 7.61 -5.71
C HIS A 113 -3.11 7.38 -5.11
N ALA A 114 -3.24 7.50 -3.79
CA ALA A 114 -4.51 7.31 -3.11
C ALA A 114 -4.67 8.22 -1.88
N ALA A 115 -5.91 8.39 -1.44
CA ALA A 115 -6.22 9.03 -0.16
C ALA A 115 -6.20 7.98 0.96
N TRP A 116 -5.12 7.96 1.74
CA TRP A 116 -4.91 6.99 2.80
C TRP A 116 -5.48 7.50 4.11
N THR A 117 -6.31 6.68 4.76
CA THR A 117 -6.82 6.96 6.11
C THR A 117 -6.19 6.01 7.11
N GLY A 118 -5.66 6.56 8.19
CA GLY A 118 -4.99 5.74 9.21
C GLY A 118 -4.62 6.54 10.45
N ILE A 119 -3.93 5.87 11.36
CA ILE A 119 -3.47 6.45 12.63
C ILE A 119 -2.06 7.02 12.39
N PRO A 120 -1.79 8.28 12.74
CA PRO A 120 -0.42 8.80 12.72
C PRO A 120 0.50 7.92 13.56
N LEU A 121 1.61 7.46 12.99
CA LEU A 121 2.57 6.60 13.69
C LEU A 121 3.05 7.22 15.02
N LYS A 122 3.19 8.53 15.08
CA LYS A 122 3.53 9.26 16.32
C LYS A 122 2.55 9.00 17.48
N HIS A 123 1.25 8.79 17.20
CA HIS A 123 0.26 8.48 18.23
C HIS A 123 0.42 7.02 18.71
N VAL A 124 0.73 6.12 17.78
CA VAL A 124 0.96 4.70 18.08
C VAL A 124 2.25 4.51 18.87
N LEU A 125 3.33 5.22 18.53
CA LEU A 125 4.61 5.16 19.23
C LEU A 125 4.59 5.90 20.59
N GLY A 126 3.72 6.88 20.73
CA GLY A 126 3.66 7.77 21.89
C GLY A 126 2.71 7.31 23.00
N VAL A 127 2.32 6.04 23.08
CA VAL A 127 1.30 5.52 24.02
C VAL A 127 1.79 5.48 25.48
N PRO A 128 1.13 6.17 26.45
CA PRO A 128 1.11 5.85 27.88
C PRO A 128 -0.33 5.43 28.32
N PRO A 129 -0.52 4.86 29.53
CA PRO A 129 -1.57 3.87 29.78
C PRO A 129 -3.01 4.41 29.77
N THR A 130 -3.88 3.53 29.24
CA THR A 130 -5.29 3.28 29.57
C THR A 130 -5.91 4.07 30.73
N PHE A 131 -7.14 4.53 30.53
CA PHE A 131 -8.10 4.71 31.62
C PHE A 131 -8.77 3.38 31.96
#